data_AF-A0A6L5XL18-F1
#
_entry.id   AF-A0A6L5XL18-F1
#
_cell.length_a   1.000
_cell.length_b   1.000
_cell.length_c   1.000
_cell.angle_alpha   90.00
_cell.angle_beta   90.00
_cell.angle_gamma   90.00
#
_symmetry.space_group_name_H-M   'P 1'
#
loop_
_entity.id
_entity.type
_entity.pdbx_description
1 polymer ?
#
loop_
_entity_poly.entity_id
_entity_poly.type
_entity_poly.pdbx_seq_one_letter_code
_entity_poly.pdbx_strand_id
1 'polypeptide(L)'
;MNRRFPGPPPAWAVLPLALGLFLPLAGCGLFSDPPPPPAYQPGPVEAYLASADSGDSTTLDDPDFGKNVRVTLDDSFTSAKGESCKRATVLAGQREAEVVVICRNAEGQWRMAPRVWGQGIDTP
;
A
#
# COMPACT_ATOMS: atom_id res chain seq x y z
N MET A 1 42.53 -56.15 -53.71
CA MET A 1 41.80 -54.88 -53.56
C MET A 1 40.31 -55.16 -53.63
N ASN A 2 39.57 -54.91 -52.55
CA ASN A 2 38.11 -54.77 -52.52
C ASN A 2 37.73 -54.23 -51.14
N ARG A 3 37.38 -52.94 -51.05
CA ARG A 3 36.83 -52.33 -49.83
C ARG A 3 35.37 -52.76 -49.71
N ARG A 4 35.01 -53.48 -48.66
CA ARG A 4 33.60 -53.62 -48.22
C ARG A 4 33.40 -52.63 -47.07
N PHE A 5 32.52 -51.66 -47.30
CA PHE A 5 32.02 -50.78 -46.26
C PHE A 5 31.01 -51.55 -45.38
N PRO A 6 31.11 -51.52 -44.04
CA PRO A 6 30.04 -51.98 -43.18
C PRO A 6 28.91 -50.93 -43.17
N GLY A 7 27.67 -51.39 -43.34
CA GLY A 7 26.47 -50.55 -43.35
C GLY A 7 26.11 -49.99 -41.97
N PRO A 8 25.21 -48.98 -41.90
CA PRO A 8 24.81 -48.35 -40.66
C PRO A 8 23.96 -49.30 -39.77
N PRO A 9 24.11 -49.25 -38.44
CA PRO A 9 23.29 -50.02 -37.52
C PRO A 9 21.83 -49.52 -37.48
N PRO A 10 20.86 -50.38 -37.17
CA PRO A 10 19.44 -50.05 -37.22
C PRO A 10 18.99 -49.13 -36.07
N ALA A 11 18.07 -48.21 -36.39
CA ALA A 11 17.71 -47.01 -35.63
C ALA A 11 16.75 -47.20 -34.43
N TRP A 12 16.69 -48.38 -33.81
CA TRP A 12 15.71 -48.69 -32.75
C TRP A 12 16.33 -48.99 -31.37
N ALA A 13 17.63 -48.76 -31.20
CA ALA A 13 18.36 -49.06 -29.97
C ALA A 13 18.71 -47.79 -29.15
N VAL A 14 17.81 -46.82 -29.08
CA VAL A 14 17.94 -45.68 -28.17
C VAL A 14 16.59 -45.48 -27.48
N LEU A 15 16.65 -45.24 -26.17
CA LEU A 15 15.56 -45.20 -25.18
C LEU A 15 15.23 -46.59 -24.59
N PRO A 16 15.56 -46.86 -23.31
CA PRO A 16 15.20 -45.97 -22.20
C PRO A 16 16.33 -45.75 -21.19
N LEU A 17 16.85 -44.53 -21.10
CA LEU A 17 17.75 -44.12 -20.02
C LEU A 17 17.36 -42.71 -19.57
N ALA A 18 16.08 -42.55 -19.22
CA ALA A 18 15.50 -41.30 -18.77
C ALA A 18 14.38 -41.55 -17.75
N LEU A 19 14.55 -42.52 -16.85
CA LEU A 19 13.59 -42.78 -15.77
C LEU A 19 14.29 -42.85 -14.42
N GLY A 20 14.98 -41.77 -14.06
CA GLY A 20 15.73 -41.66 -12.81
C GLY A 20 15.87 -40.22 -12.32
N LEU A 21 14.94 -39.33 -12.65
CA LEU A 21 14.99 -37.94 -12.20
C LEU A 21 13.58 -37.35 -11.98
N PHE A 22 12.76 -38.03 -11.19
CA PHE A 22 11.60 -37.40 -10.55
C PHE A 22 11.78 -37.54 -9.04
N LEU A 23 12.71 -36.75 -8.49
CA LEU A 23 12.60 -36.32 -7.11
C LEU A 23 11.29 -35.53 -7.01
N PRO A 24 10.29 -35.96 -6.23
CA PRO A 24 9.24 -35.02 -5.85
C PRO A 24 9.91 -34.04 -4.89
N LEU A 25 10.24 -32.85 -5.38
CA LEU A 25 10.32 -31.65 -4.55
C LEU A 25 8.90 -31.35 -4.03
N ALA A 26 8.37 -32.24 -3.20
CA ALA A 26 7.23 -31.99 -2.33
C ALA A 26 7.71 -31.18 -1.11
N GLY A 27 8.42 -30.10 -1.38
CA GLY A 27 8.63 -29.02 -0.45
C GLY A 27 7.42 -28.08 -0.56
N CYS A 28 6.22 -28.55 -0.23
CA CYS A 28 5.13 -27.66 0.11
C CYS A 28 5.46 -27.07 1.48
N GLY A 29 6.41 -26.13 1.48
CA GLY A 29 6.65 -25.25 2.60
C GLY A 29 5.35 -24.54 2.91
N LEU A 30 4.73 -24.98 3.99
CA LEU A 30 4.05 -24.27 5.09
C LEU A 30 4.16 -22.72 5.09
N PHE A 31 3.93 -22.04 3.97
CA PHE A 31 3.67 -20.61 3.96
C PHE A 31 2.18 -20.43 4.20
N SER A 32 1.80 -20.41 5.48
CA SER A 32 0.53 -19.79 5.87
C SER A 32 0.54 -18.36 5.32
N ASP A 33 -0.52 -17.97 4.61
CA ASP A 33 -0.71 -16.58 4.21
C ASP A 33 -0.51 -15.69 5.45
N PRO A 34 0.23 -14.58 5.35
CA PRO A 34 0.30 -13.61 6.43
C PRO A 34 -1.13 -13.25 6.83
N PRO A 35 -1.44 -13.13 8.13
CA PRO A 35 -2.76 -12.69 8.55
C PRO A 35 -3.07 -11.36 7.85
N PRO A 36 -4.32 -11.18 7.37
CA PRO A 36 -4.70 -9.97 6.66
C PRO A 36 -4.39 -8.75 7.53
N PRO A 37 -3.89 -7.63 6.94
CA PRO A 37 -3.59 -6.45 7.70
C PRO A 37 -4.84 -5.96 8.46
N PRO A 38 -4.65 -5.36 9.64
CA PRO A 38 -5.78 -4.86 10.43
C PRO A 38 -6.58 -3.84 9.62
N ALA A 39 -7.89 -3.83 9.83
CA ALA A 39 -8.78 -2.87 9.20
C ALA A 39 -8.34 -1.44 9.55
N TYR A 40 -8.35 -0.57 8.55
CA TYR A 40 -8.01 0.84 8.72
C TYR A 40 -8.93 1.51 9.75
N GLN A 41 -8.33 2.22 10.71
CA GLN A 41 -9.03 3.03 11.69
C GLN A 41 -8.58 4.48 11.51
N PRO A 42 -9.48 5.41 11.18
CA PRO A 42 -9.10 6.81 11.00
C PRO A 42 -8.71 7.46 12.33
N GLY A 43 -7.73 8.36 12.29
CA GLY A 43 -7.36 9.18 13.44
C GLY A 43 -8.44 10.22 13.78
N PRO A 44 -8.42 10.84 14.97
CA PRO A 44 -9.36 11.90 15.37
C PRO A 44 -9.48 13.07 14.37
N VAL A 45 -8.36 13.62 13.88
CA VAL A 45 -8.36 14.69 12.87
C VAL A 45 -9.06 14.21 11.61
N GLU A 46 -8.69 13.05 11.12
CA GLU A 46 -9.24 12.47 9.90
C GLU A 46 -10.74 12.17 10.01
N ALA A 47 -11.17 11.59 11.14
CA ALA A 47 -12.56 11.30 11.43
C ALA A 47 -13.41 12.58 11.46
N TYR A 48 -12.89 13.67 12.05
CA TYR A 48 -13.55 14.96 12.02
C TYR A 48 -13.69 15.48 10.58
N LEU A 49 -12.60 15.49 9.81
CA LEU A 49 -12.61 15.99 8.43
C LEU A 49 -13.54 15.18 7.52
N ALA A 50 -13.68 13.88 7.75
CA ALA A 50 -14.61 13.04 7.00
C ALA A 50 -16.06 13.55 7.09
N SER A 51 -16.48 14.03 8.27
CA SER A 51 -17.84 14.53 8.52
C SER A 51 -18.03 16.04 8.41
N ALA A 52 -16.96 16.85 8.49
CA ALA A 52 -17.04 18.31 8.50
C ALA A 52 -17.38 18.92 7.14
N ASP A 53 -17.98 20.10 7.14
CA ASP A 53 -18.26 20.92 5.96
C ASP A 53 -17.24 22.08 5.81
N SER A 54 -17.03 22.57 4.59
CA SER A 54 -16.05 23.64 4.33
C SER A 54 -16.34 24.87 5.20
N GLY A 55 -15.32 25.38 5.89
CA GLY A 55 -15.41 26.46 6.85
C GLY A 55 -15.59 26.01 8.31
N ASP A 56 -15.91 24.74 8.56
CA ASP A 56 -16.01 24.22 9.91
C ASP A 56 -14.65 24.21 10.62
N SER A 57 -14.69 24.41 11.95
CA SER A 57 -13.51 24.27 12.78
C SER A 57 -13.83 23.62 14.12
N THR A 58 -12.89 22.82 14.62
CA THR A 58 -12.97 22.19 15.94
C THR A 58 -11.60 22.22 16.63
N THR A 59 -11.58 21.86 17.92
CA THR A 59 -10.36 21.56 18.66
C THR A 59 -10.46 20.15 19.22
N LEU A 60 -9.44 19.32 18.97
CA LEU A 60 -9.39 17.93 19.41
C LEU A 60 -7.98 17.48 19.75
N ASP A 61 -7.86 16.34 20.42
CA ASP A 61 -6.59 15.68 20.65
C ASP A 61 -6.39 14.58 19.60
N ASP A 62 -5.17 14.46 19.08
CA ASP A 62 -4.82 13.47 18.08
C ASP A 62 -3.40 12.92 18.35
N PRO A 63 -3.19 11.60 18.33
CA PRO A 63 -1.87 11.02 18.60
C PRO A 63 -0.78 11.50 17.62
N ASP A 64 -1.14 11.78 16.37
CA ASP A 64 -0.19 12.17 15.31
C ASP A 64 0.07 13.69 15.32
N PHE A 65 -0.94 14.50 15.67
CA PHE A 65 -0.84 15.96 15.65
C PHE A 65 -0.59 16.60 17.03
N GLY A 66 -0.90 15.89 18.12
CA GLY A 66 -0.69 16.33 19.50
C GLY A 66 -1.96 16.70 20.26
N LYS A 67 -1.81 17.59 21.23
CA LYS A 67 -2.90 18.01 22.14
C LYS A 67 -3.44 19.38 21.76
N ASN A 68 -4.73 19.61 22.00
CA ASN A 68 -5.43 20.88 21.69
C ASN A 68 -5.22 21.34 20.25
N VAL A 69 -5.38 20.41 19.31
CA VAL A 69 -5.19 20.63 17.89
C VAL A 69 -6.41 21.34 17.33
N ARG A 70 -6.24 22.58 16.88
CA ARG A 70 -7.27 23.33 16.16
C ARG A 70 -7.26 22.91 14.70
N VAL A 71 -8.34 22.29 14.25
CA VAL A 71 -8.54 21.87 12.87
C VAL A 71 -9.53 22.82 12.23
N THR A 72 -9.24 23.30 11.03
CA THR A 72 -10.17 24.09 10.20
C THR A 72 -10.22 23.46 8.82
N LEU A 73 -11.41 23.04 8.39
CA LEU A 73 -11.61 22.55 7.04
C LEU A 73 -11.70 23.74 6.08
N ASP A 74 -10.75 23.86 5.18
CA ASP A 74 -10.66 25.00 4.27
C ASP A 74 -11.64 24.84 3.10
N ASP A 75 -11.47 23.76 2.31
CA ASP A 75 -12.32 23.49 1.16
C ASP A 75 -12.25 22.01 0.70
N SER A 76 -13.17 21.63 -0.19
CA SER A 76 -13.21 20.36 -0.91
C SER A 76 -12.80 20.53 -2.37
N PHE A 77 -12.04 19.59 -2.92
CA PHE A 77 -11.53 19.63 -4.29
C PHE A 77 -11.41 18.24 -4.93
N THR A 78 -11.29 18.18 -6.25
CA THR A 78 -11.04 16.93 -6.97
C THR A 78 -9.55 16.76 -7.25
N SER A 79 -8.95 15.63 -6.87
CA SER A 79 -7.54 15.33 -7.13
C SER A 79 -7.27 15.07 -8.61
N ALA A 80 -6.00 15.09 -9.02
CA ALA A 80 -5.60 14.70 -10.37
C ALA A 80 -5.98 13.25 -10.72
N LYS A 81 -6.22 12.39 -9.71
CA LYS A 81 -6.72 11.02 -9.88
C LYS A 81 -8.25 10.94 -9.98
N GLY A 82 -8.95 12.07 -9.89
CA GLY A 82 -10.41 12.12 -9.87
C GLY A 82 -11.03 11.80 -8.51
N GLU A 83 -10.23 11.77 -7.43
CA GLU A 83 -10.74 11.49 -6.08
C GLU A 83 -11.34 12.76 -5.46
N SER A 84 -12.43 12.62 -4.71
CA SER A 84 -12.94 13.72 -3.88
C SER A 84 -12.04 13.87 -2.66
N CYS A 85 -11.47 15.06 -2.48
CA CYS A 85 -10.55 15.37 -1.40
C CYS A 85 -11.03 16.59 -0.60
N LYS A 86 -10.59 16.68 0.65
CA LYS A 86 -10.81 17.79 1.57
C LYS A 86 -9.46 18.29 2.07
N ARG A 87 -9.26 19.61 2.09
CA ARG A 87 -8.06 20.26 2.61
C ARG A 87 -8.38 20.96 3.91
N ALA A 88 -7.53 20.77 4.91
CA ALA A 88 -7.66 21.42 6.19
C ALA A 88 -6.33 21.98 6.68
N THR A 89 -6.42 23.01 7.52
CA THR A 89 -5.31 23.53 8.28
C THR A 89 -5.41 23.03 9.72
N VAL A 90 -4.30 22.50 10.23
CA VAL A 90 -4.17 21.86 11.54
C VAL A 90 -3.13 22.62 12.35
N LEU A 91 -3.51 23.18 13.50
CA LEU A 91 -2.65 23.99 14.36
C LEU A 91 -2.55 23.35 15.75
N ALA A 92 -1.35 22.95 16.17
CA ALA A 92 -1.11 22.25 17.42
C ALA A 92 -0.22 23.06 18.40
N GLY A 93 -0.81 23.88 19.27
CA GLY A 93 -0.07 24.59 20.33
C GLY A 93 1.04 25.52 19.81
N GLN A 94 2.30 25.26 20.20
CA GLN A 94 3.51 26.01 19.76
C GLN A 94 4.04 25.56 18.39
N ARG A 95 3.38 24.59 17.73
CA ARG A 95 3.78 24.09 16.41
C ARG A 95 3.25 24.99 15.29
N GLU A 96 3.94 24.97 14.18
CA GLU A 96 3.50 25.62 12.94
C GLU A 96 2.21 24.97 12.41
N ALA A 97 1.40 25.75 11.71
CA ALA A 97 0.18 25.27 11.07
C ALA A 97 0.54 24.29 9.95
N GLU A 98 -0.05 23.10 9.96
CA GLU A 98 0.14 22.08 8.94
C GLU A 98 -1.08 22.03 8.02
N VAL A 99 -0.86 21.95 6.70
CA VAL A 99 -1.93 21.68 5.74
C VAL A 99 -2.03 20.18 5.50
N VAL A 100 -3.18 19.62 5.83
CA VAL A 100 -3.48 18.19 5.65
C VAL A 100 -4.56 18.00 4.59
N VAL A 101 -4.56 16.83 3.96
CA VAL A 101 -5.56 16.46 2.96
C VAL A 101 -6.08 15.07 3.28
N ILE A 102 -7.41 14.88 3.22
CA ILE A 102 -8.04 13.56 3.14
C ILE A 102 -8.65 13.37 1.76
N CYS A 103 -8.57 12.17 1.21
CA CYS A 103 -9.20 11.81 -0.05
C CYS A 103 -10.08 10.57 0.14
N ARG A 104 -11.20 10.55 -0.59
CA ARG A 104 -12.13 9.43 -0.58
C ARG A 104 -11.67 8.39 -1.61
N ASN A 105 -11.34 7.19 -1.13
CA ASN A 105 -10.95 6.08 -2.00
C ASN A 105 -12.17 5.48 -2.75
N ALA A 106 -11.90 4.49 -3.61
CA ALA A 106 -12.93 3.80 -4.39
C ALA A 106 -13.95 3.06 -3.50
N GLU A 107 -13.53 2.63 -2.30
CA GLU A 107 -14.38 1.99 -1.30
C GLU A 107 -15.25 2.99 -0.51
N GLY A 108 -15.13 4.30 -0.79
CA GLY A 108 -15.89 5.35 -0.15
C GLY A 108 -15.36 5.77 1.23
N GLN A 109 -14.20 5.27 1.64
CA GLN A 109 -13.50 5.61 2.88
C GLN A 109 -12.65 6.87 2.68
N TRP A 110 -12.75 7.80 3.62
CA TRP A 110 -11.83 8.92 3.71
C TRP A 110 -10.51 8.46 4.29
N ARG A 111 -9.41 8.80 3.62
CA ARG A 111 -8.06 8.43 4.01
C ARG A 111 -7.13 9.64 3.98
N MET A 112 -6.26 9.78 4.98
CA MET A 112 -5.19 10.79 4.94
C MET A 112 -4.35 10.59 3.68
N ALA A 113 -4.24 11.64 2.86
CA ALA A 113 -3.31 11.66 1.74
C ALA A 113 -1.87 11.67 2.30
N PRO A 114 -0.90 11.08 1.58
CA PRO A 114 0.50 11.16 1.96
C PRO A 114 0.91 12.63 2.14
N ARG A 115 1.59 12.93 3.25
CA ARG A 115 2.15 14.27 3.51
C ARG A 115 3.32 14.49 2.56
N VAL A 116 3.12 15.28 1.49
CA VAL A 116 4.13 15.49 0.43
C VAL A 116 5.06 16.68 0.69
N TRP A 117 4.78 17.51 1.69
CA TRP A 117 5.58 18.68 2.03
C TRP A 117 6.07 18.60 3.48
N GLY A 118 7.39 18.52 3.65
CA GLY A 118 8.08 18.56 4.94
C GLY A 118 7.98 17.23 5.71
N GLN A 119 9.10 16.73 6.23
CA GLN A 119 9.06 15.85 7.39
C GLN A 119 8.26 16.60 8.47
N GLY A 120 7.06 16.12 8.79
CA GLY A 120 6.25 16.71 9.84
C GLY A 120 7.04 16.66 11.13
N ILE A 121 7.29 17.84 11.71
CA ILE A 121 7.71 18.09 13.08
C ILE A 121 8.39 16.86 13.69
N ASP A 122 9.66 16.67 13.32
CA ASP A 122 10.52 15.76 14.06
C ASP A 122 10.47 16.21 15.52
N THR A 123 10.04 15.31 16.39
CA THR A 123 10.01 15.54 17.82
C THR A 123 11.45 15.72 18.30
N PRO A 124 11.74 16.69 19.18
CA PRO A 124 13.03 16.72 19.87
C PRO A 124 13.20 15.49 20.77
#